data_AF-A0A432KCA3-F1
#
_entry.id   AF-A0A432KCA3-F1
#
_cell.length_a   1.000
_cell.length_b   1.000
_cell.length_c   1.000
_cell.angle_alpha   90.00
_cell.angle_beta   90.00
_cell.angle_gamma   90.00
#
_symmetry.space_group_name_H-M   'P 1'
#
loop_
_entity.id
_entity.type
_entity.pdbx_description
1 polymer ?
#
loop_
_entity_poly.entity_id
_entity_poly.type
_entity_poly.pdbx_seq_one_letter_code
_entity_poly.pdbx_strand_id
1 'polypeptide(L)'
;CFNNPGTIHAVCEDYRAGASIDLVHDDADFDQKITCPMLAMWSTTGFVGRTQDVLKVWQDYATNVRGLPLPCGHYIAEELPDEAYNAIKAFLSE
;
A
#
# COMPACT_ATOMS: atom_id res chain seq x y z
N CYS A 1 16.26 11.38 -10.04
CA CYS A 1 15.11 12.22 -9.62
C CYS A 1 15.44 13.07 -8.39
N PHE A 2 15.91 12.50 -7.28
CA PHE A 2 16.14 13.22 -5.99
C PHE A 2 17.31 14.23 -5.93
N ASN A 3 17.94 14.56 -7.05
CA ASN A 3 18.90 15.67 -7.14
C ASN A 3 18.28 16.96 -7.69
N ASN A 4 17.00 16.94 -8.09
CA ASN A 4 16.27 18.12 -8.51
C ASN A 4 15.59 18.76 -7.28
N PRO A 5 15.90 20.02 -6.93
CA PRO A 5 15.28 20.72 -5.80
C PRO A 5 13.74 20.75 -5.84
N GLY A 6 13.16 20.87 -7.04
CA GLY A 6 11.72 20.82 -7.22
C GLY A 6 11.11 19.46 -6.84
N THR A 7 11.80 18.36 -7.13
CA THR A 7 11.38 17.01 -6.72
C THR A 7 11.47 16.84 -5.20
N ILE A 8 12.54 17.34 -4.58
CA ILE A 8 12.70 17.29 -3.12
C ILE A 8 11.54 18.03 -2.44
N HIS A 9 11.25 19.25 -2.90
CA HIS A 9 10.13 20.03 -2.37
C HIS A 9 8.80 19.29 -2.52
N ALA A 10 8.50 18.76 -3.70
CA ALA A 10 7.27 18.03 -3.96
C ALA A 10 7.10 16.80 -3.05
N VAL A 11 8.16 16.03 -2.82
CA VAL A 11 8.12 14.86 -1.91
C VAL A 11 7.89 15.31 -0.46
N CYS A 12 8.49 16.43 -0.04
CA CYS A 12 8.18 16.95 1.29
C CYS A 12 6.72 17.43 1.40
N GLU A 13 6.15 18.03 0.35
CA GLU A 13 4.74 18.43 0.34
C GLU A 13 3.80 17.22 0.36
N ASP A 14 4.14 16.12 -0.31
CA ASP A 14 3.43 14.84 -0.25
C ASP A 14 3.34 14.32 1.20
N TYR A 15 4.47 14.27 1.91
CA TYR A 15 4.47 13.89 3.34
C TYR A 15 3.72 14.88 4.23
N ARG A 16 3.73 16.19 3.93
CA ARG A 16 2.94 17.18 4.66
C ARG A 16 1.45 16.96 4.44
N ALA A 17 1.03 16.65 3.22
CA ALA A 17 -0.35 16.35 2.88
C ALA A 17 -0.84 15.08 3.61
N GLY A 18 -0.04 14.01 3.57
CA GLY A 18 -0.34 12.74 4.26
C GLY A 18 -0.42 12.86 5.79
N ALA A 19 0.20 13.89 6.37
CA ALA A 19 0.10 14.23 7.79
C ALA A 19 -0.92 15.34 8.10
N SER A 20 -1.69 15.80 7.11
CA SER A 20 -2.67 16.89 7.28
C SER A 20 -3.92 16.72 6.43
N ILE A 21 -3.97 17.30 5.22
CA ILE A 21 -5.19 17.41 4.43
C ILE A 21 -5.75 16.07 3.99
N ASP A 22 -4.90 15.06 3.77
CA ASP A 22 -5.35 13.73 3.37
C ASP A 22 -6.16 13.06 4.49
N LEU A 23 -5.80 13.29 5.76
CA LEU A 23 -6.57 12.80 6.91
C LEU A 23 -7.97 13.43 6.98
N VAL A 24 -8.13 14.69 6.57
CA VAL A 24 -9.43 15.36 6.50
C VAL A 24 -10.30 14.74 5.41
N HIS A 25 -9.70 14.34 4.29
CA HIS A 25 -10.41 13.64 3.21
C HIS A 25 -10.82 12.24 3.63
N ASP A 26 -9.88 11.46 4.20
CA ASP A 26 -10.14 10.10 4.68
C ASP A 26 -11.23 10.06 5.75
N ASP A 27 -11.24 11.00 6.70
CA ASP A 27 -12.29 11.10 7.73
C ASP A 27 -13.66 11.46 7.14
N ALA A 28 -13.69 12.23 6.04
CA ALA A 28 -14.94 12.70 5.42
C ALA A 28 -15.70 11.58 4.71
N ASP A 29 -15.01 10.54 4.24
CA ASP A 29 -15.60 9.41 3.54
C ASP A 29 -15.19 8.04 4.09
N PHE A 30 -14.70 7.96 5.32
CA PHE A 30 -14.25 6.72 5.98
C PHE A 30 -15.25 5.55 5.87
N ASP A 31 -16.56 5.83 5.97
CA ASP A 31 -17.61 4.80 5.85
C ASP A 31 -17.80 4.26 4.41
N GLN A 32 -17.21 4.93 3.39
CA GLN A 32 -17.26 4.54 1.98
C GLN A 32 -16.14 3.55 1.65
N LYS A 33 -16.46 2.26 1.72
CA LYS A 33 -15.48 1.20 1.46
C LYS A 33 -15.19 0.98 -0.02
N ILE A 34 -13.96 0.57 -0.32
CA ILE A 34 -13.57 0.02 -1.62
C ILE A 34 -14.34 -1.29 -1.85
N THR A 35 -15.13 -1.35 -2.93
CA THR A 35 -16.03 -2.49 -3.22
C THR A 35 -15.49 -3.45 -4.29
N CYS A 36 -14.54 -3.02 -5.12
CA CYS A 36 -13.88 -3.92 -6.06
C CYS A 36 -12.95 -4.91 -5.32
N PRO A 37 -12.64 -6.07 -5.92
CA PRO A 37 -11.59 -6.94 -5.39
C PRO A 37 -10.29 -6.15 -5.20
N MET A 38 -9.59 -6.40 -4.09
CA MET A 38 -8.32 -5.77 -3.74
C MET A 38 -7.29 -6.82 -3.32
N LEU A 39 -6.05 -6.67 -3.79
CA LEU A 39 -4.89 -7.45 -3.35
C LEU A 39 -3.90 -6.54 -2.61
N ALA A 40 -3.62 -6.86 -1.35
CA ALA A 40 -2.56 -6.23 -0.57
C ALA A 40 -1.33 -7.16 -0.49
N MET A 41 -0.19 -6.72 -1.01
CA MET A 41 1.10 -7.40 -0.87
C MET A 41 1.99 -6.63 0.09
N TRP A 42 2.67 -7.30 1.02
CA TRP A 42 3.57 -6.63 1.96
C TRP A 42 4.77 -7.47 2.36
N SER A 43 5.81 -6.77 2.80
CA SER A 43 7.03 -7.34 3.36
C SER A 43 6.79 -7.95 4.74
N THR A 44 7.14 -9.23 4.94
CA THR A 44 7.16 -9.85 6.28
C THR A 44 8.36 -9.42 7.11
N THR A 45 9.44 -8.99 6.44
CA THR A 45 10.67 -8.53 7.11
C THR A 45 10.72 -7.01 7.29
N GLY A 46 9.66 -6.28 6.90
CA GLY A 46 9.53 -4.84 7.03
C GLY A 46 8.82 -4.42 8.31
N PHE A 47 8.83 -3.12 8.61
CA PHE A 47 8.14 -2.58 9.80
C PHE A 47 6.64 -2.93 9.81
N VAL A 48 5.97 -2.75 8.66
CA VAL A 48 4.53 -3.02 8.50
C VAL A 48 4.19 -4.47 8.82
N GLY A 49 4.81 -5.45 8.15
CA GLY A 49 4.51 -6.87 8.38
C GLY A 49 4.92 -7.41 9.75
N ARG A 50 5.82 -6.72 10.47
CA ARG A 50 6.18 -7.09 11.85
C ARG A 50 5.30 -6.47 12.93
N THR A 51 4.62 -5.36 12.63
CA THR A 51 3.93 -4.57 13.67
C THR A 51 2.43 -4.46 13.47
N GLN A 52 1.94 -4.76 12.26
CA GLN A 52 0.53 -4.60 11.90
C GLN A 52 -0.07 -5.94 11.48
N ASP A 53 -1.35 -6.15 11.80
CA ASP A 53 -2.18 -7.08 11.06
C ASP A 53 -2.70 -6.37 9.80
N VAL A 54 -1.90 -6.46 8.74
CA VAL A 54 -2.13 -5.71 7.49
C VAL A 54 -3.50 -6.02 6.89
N LEU A 55 -3.92 -7.29 6.93
CA LEU A 55 -5.20 -7.67 6.37
C LEU A 55 -6.35 -7.10 7.21
N LYS A 56 -6.22 -7.13 8.54
CA LYS A 56 -7.22 -6.55 9.43
C LYS A 56 -7.39 -5.05 9.22
N VAL A 57 -6.30 -4.30 9.06
CA VAL A 57 -6.36 -2.85 8.76
C VAL A 57 -7.11 -2.61 7.45
N TRP A 58 -6.78 -3.33 6.38
CA TRP A 58 -7.46 -3.12 5.09
C TRP A 58 -8.93 -3.54 5.08
N GLN A 59 -9.35 -4.47 5.94
CA GLN A 59 -10.77 -4.82 6.10
C GLN A 59 -11.62 -3.68 6.67
N ASP A 60 -11.00 -2.69 7.32
CA ASP A 60 -11.70 -1.48 7.74
C ASP A 60 -12.06 -0.61 6.52
N TYR A 61 -11.23 -0.61 5.46
CA TYR A 61 -11.38 0.23 4.26
C TYR A 61 -11.98 -0.48 3.03
N ALA A 62 -11.98 -1.82 2.96
CA ALA A 62 -12.41 -2.57 1.78
C ALA A 62 -13.32 -3.75 2.12
N THR A 63 -14.24 -4.10 1.21
CA THR A 63 -15.17 -5.22 1.41
C THR A 63 -14.64 -6.56 0.90
N ASN A 64 -13.66 -6.54 -0.02
CA ASN A 64 -13.10 -7.75 -0.64
C ASN A 64 -11.58 -7.62 -0.76
N VAL A 65 -10.89 -7.79 0.36
CA VAL A 65 -9.42 -7.74 0.41
C VAL A 65 -8.81 -9.13 0.56
N ARG A 66 -7.76 -9.37 -0.22
CA ARG A 66 -6.89 -10.54 -0.14
C ARG A 66 -5.49 -10.10 0.22
N GLY A 67 -4.81 -10.89 1.04
CA GLY A 67 -3.46 -10.56 1.50
C GLY A 67 -2.41 -11.55 1.00
N LEU A 68 -1.22 -11.04 0.66
CA LEU A 68 -0.05 -11.84 0.34
C LEU A 68 1.19 -11.28 1.06
N PRO A 69 1.56 -11.86 2.22
CA PRO A 69 2.85 -11.58 2.85
C PRO A 69 3.99 -12.22 2.06
N LEU A 70 5.08 -11.48 1.81
CA LEU A 70 6.26 -11.94 1.06
C LEU A 70 7.56 -11.80 1.87
N PRO A 71 8.49 -12.77 1.76
CA PRO A 71 9.74 -12.83 2.53
C PRO A 71 10.86 -11.94 1.95
N CYS A 72 10.54 -10.68 1.66
CA CYS A 72 11.48 -9.65 1.19
C CYS A 72 11.38 -8.39 2.03
N GLY A 73 12.17 -7.37 1.72
CA GLY A 73 12.07 -6.00 2.24
C GLY A 73 10.92 -5.21 1.59
N HIS A 74 10.99 -3.89 1.67
CA HIS A 74 9.89 -3.00 1.26
C HIS A 74 9.65 -3.02 -0.26
N TYR A 75 10.69 -3.26 -1.07
CA TYR A 75 10.64 -3.08 -2.51
C TYR A 75 10.30 -4.39 -3.21
N ILE A 76 9.09 -4.92 -2.96
CA ILE A 76 8.63 -6.24 -3.41
C ILE A 76 8.88 -6.47 -4.91
N ALA A 77 8.56 -5.49 -5.76
CA ALA A 77 8.73 -5.61 -7.21
C ALA A 77 10.20 -5.64 -7.67
N GLU A 78 11.13 -5.16 -6.84
CA GLU A 78 12.57 -5.20 -7.12
C GLU A 78 13.22 -6.45 -6.50
N GLU A 79 12.76 -6.86 -5.32
CA GLU A 79 13.34 -7.96 -4.55
C GLU A 79 12.79 -9.33 -4.94
N LEU A 80 11.51 -9.41 -5.30
CA LEU A 80 10.80 -10.62 -5.71
C LEU A 80 9.92 -10.34 -6.96
N PRO A 81 10.53 -9.96 -8.10
CA PRO A 81 9.80 -9.52 -9.29
C PRO A 81 8.89 -10.60 -9.88
N ASP A 82 9.34 -11.86 -9.91
CA ASP A 82 8.58 -12.97 -10.48
C ASP A 82 7.37 -13.33 -9.60
N GLU A 83 7.54 -13.35 -8.28
CA GLU A 83 6.45 -13.56 -7.31
C GLU A 83 5.44 -12.42 -7.39
N ALA A 84 5.89 -11.16 -7.44
CA ALA A 84 5.03 -10.00 -7.59
C ALA A 84 4.23 -10.07 -8.90
N TYR A 85 4.88 -10.36 -10.02
CA TYR A 85 4.23 -10.52 -11.32
C TYR A 85 3.18 -11.62 -11.30
N ASN A 86 3.53 -12.81 -10.80
CA ASN A 86 2.62 -13.96 -10.78
C ASN A 86 1.39 -13.70 -9.89
N ALA A 87 1.59 -13.06 -8.74
CA ALA A 87 0.49 -12.67 -7.84
C ALA A 87 -0.47 -11.68 -8.50
N ILE A 88 0.07 -10.62 -9.12
CA ILE A 88 -0.72 -9.61 -9.84
C ILE A 88 -1.47 -10.26 -11.02
N LYS A 89 -0.79 -11.06 -11.83
CA LYS A 89 -1.39 -11.72 -12.99
C LYS A 89 -2.52 -12.66 -12.58
N ALA A 90 -2.31 -13.48 -11.55
CA ALA A 90 -3.33 -14.38 -11.05
C ALA A 90 -4.56 -13.60 -10.59
N PHE A 91 -4.37 -12.56 -9.76
CA PHE A 91 -5.44 -11.73 -9.25
C PHE A 91 -6.27 -11.04 -10.34
N LEU A 92 -5.61 -10.55 -11.41
CA LEU A 92 -6.28 -9.87 -12.52
C LEU A 92 -6.92 -10.81 -13.56
N SER A 93 -6.64 -12.12 -13.50
CA SER A 93 -7.15 -13.11 -14.47
C SER A 93 -8.29 -13.97 -13.92
N GLU A 94 -8.79 -13.65 -12.74
CA GLU A 94 -9.99 -14.26 -12.13
C GLU A 94 -11.28 -13.68 -12.69
#